data_AF-A0A561U3Y9-F1
#
_entry.id   AF-A0A561U3Y9-F1
#
_cell.length_a   1.000
_cell.length_b   1.000
_cell.length_c   1.000
_cell.angle_alpha   90.00
_cell.angle_beta   90.00
_cell.angle_gamma   90.00
#
_symmetry.space_group_name_H-M   'P 1'
#
loop_
_entity.id
_entity.type
_entity.pdbx_description
1 polymer ?
#
loop_
_entity_poly.entity_id
_entity_poly.type
_entity_poly.pdbx_seq_one_letter_code
_entity_poly.pdbx_strand_id
1 'polypeptide(L)'
;MTVAKIPCQWLYLGGFTFRWGRGDPAIDVLRGDPGPVHEDDLRIASIPVERSWADIRDLDERARAWLRATAPQRAAAARRGPTSTPSLRPSGPS
;
A
#
# COMPACT_ATOMS: atom_id res chain seq x y z
N MET A 1 -15.09 20.75 -17.81
CA MET A 1 -14.55 19.70 -16.92
C MET A 1 -13.09 20.01 -16.67
N THR A 2 -12.75 20.59 -15.51
CA THR A 2 -11.40 21.09 -15.25
C THR A 2 -10.52 19.94 -14.81
N VAL A 3 -9.64 19.50 -15.70
CA VAL A 3 -8.66 18.44 -15.46
C VAL A 3 -7.66 18.93 -14.40
N ALA A 4 -7.44 18.15 -13.35
CA ALA A 4 -6.46 18.47 -12.31
C ALA A 4 -5.06 18.69 -12.94
N LYS A 5 -4.39 19.76 -12.51
CA LYS A 5 -3.18 20.36 -13.13
C LYS A 5 -1.84 19.74 -12.67
N ILE A 6 -1.84 18.59 -11.99
CA ILE A 6 -0.66 18.07 -11.29
C ILE A 6 -0.06 16.89 -12.08
N PRO A 7 1.28 16.79 -12.24
CA PRO A 7 1.93 15.60 -12.81
C PRO A 7 1.68 14.37 -11.93
N CYS A 8 1.80 13.15 -12.48
CA CYS A 8 1.68 11.91 -11.69
C CYS A 8 2.63 11.96 -10.49
N GLN A 9 2.12 11.78 -9.26
CA GLN A 9 2.89 11.92 -8.03
C GLN A 9 2.96 10.61 -7.25
N TRP A 10 4.15 10.32 -6.76
CA TRP A 10 4.48 9.08 -6.08
C TRP A 10 5.09 9.45 -4.72
N LEU A 11 4.59 8.82 -3.64
CA LEU A 11 5.08 9.03 -2.29
C LEU A 11 5.41 7.69 -1.65
N TYR A 12 6.66 7.51 -1.23
CA TYR A 12 7.06 6.33 -0.46
C TYR A 12 7.01 6.63 1.04
N LEU A 13 6.17 5.91 1.79
CA LEU A 13 6.02 6.11 3.22
C LEU A 13 5.72 4.80 3.97
N GLY A 14 6.54 4.51 4.98
CA GLY A 14 6.32 3.38 5.90
C GLY A 14 6.36 2.01 5.23
N GLY A 15 7.11 1.85 4.13
CA GLY A 15 7.19 0.61 3.37
C GLY A 15 6.14 0.44 2.27
N PHE A 16 5.40 1.51 1.95
CA PHE A 16 4.34 1.51 0.94
C PHE A 16 4.55 2.66 -0.04
N THR A 17 4.18 2.44 -1.29
CA THR A 17 4.17 3.47 -2.33
C THR A 17 2.74 3.92 -2.58
N PHE A 18 2.49 5.22 -2.47
CA PHE A 18 1.22 5.86 -2.77
C PHE A 18 1.35 6.57 -4.12
N ARG A 19 0.66 6.05 -5.13
CA ARG A 19 0.66 6.57 -6.49
C ARG A 19 -0.65 7.27 -6.78
N TRP A 20 -0.59 8.52 -7.21
CA TRP A 20 -1.75 9.25 -7.70
C TRP A 20 -1.47 9.79 -9.10
N GLY A 21 -2.23 9.28 -10.09
CA GLY A 21 -2.11 9.67 -11.48
C GLY A 21 -2.94 10.91 -11.83
N ARG A 22 -2.60 11.53 -12.96
CA ARG A 22 -3.26 12.76 -13.42
C ARG A 22 -4.72 12.50 -13.80
N GLY A 23 -5.63 13.06 -13.01
CA GLY A 23 -7.07 12.91 -13.24
C GLY A 23 -7.62 11.58 -12.76
N ASP A 24 -6.82 10.79 -12.04
CA ASP A 24 -7.32 9.57 -11.41
C ASP A 24 -8.17 9.91 -10.18
N PRO A 25 -9.33 9.25 -10.03
CA PRO A 25 -10.22 9.44 -8.90
C PRO A 25 -9.74 8.69 -7.64
N ALA A 26 -8.59 8.03 -7.67
CA ALA A 26 -8.09 7.21 -6.58
C ALA A 26 -6.55 7.21 -6.50
N ILE A 27 -6.04 6.92 -5.32
CA ILE A 27 -4.64 6.62 -5.04
C ILE A 27 -4.48 5.11 -4.99
N ASP A 28 -3.47 4.61 -5.68
CA ASP A 28 -3.06 3.22 -5.57
C ASP A 28 -2.00 3.09 -4.48
N VAL A 29 -2.25 2.21 -3.53
CA VAL A 29 -1.30 1.87 -2.48
C VAL A 29 -0.65 0.55 -2.86
N LEU A 30 0.65 0.60 -3.11
CA LEU A 30 1.48 -0.55 -3.43
C LEU A 30 2.33 -0.94 -2.22
N ARG A 31 2.56 -2.24 -2.03
CA ARG A 31 3.49 -2.72 -1.01
C ARG A 31 4.92 -2.63 -1.53
N GLY A 32 5.82 -2.02 -0.75
CA GLY A 32 7.21 -1.84 -1.13
C GLY A 32 7.42 -0.71 -2.13
N ASP A 33 8.62 -0.69 -2.71
CA ASP A 33 8.97 0.19 -3.84
C ASP A 33 8.80 -0.63 -5.13
N PRO A 34 7.81 -0.31 -5.99
CA PRO A 34 7.60 -1.01 -7.25
C PRO A 34 8.73 -0.73 -8.27
N GLY A 35 9.60 0.25 -8.02
CA GLY A 35 10.64 0.63 -8.97
C GLY A 35 10.04 1.08 -10.32
N PRO A 36 10.77 0.95 -11.44
CA PRO A 36 10.27 1.32 -12.77
C PRO A 36 9.23 0.34 -13.34
N VAL A 37 9.05 -0.82 -12.71
CA VAL A 37 8.21 -1.90 -13.22
C VAL A 37 6.77 -1.63 -12.78
N HIS A 38 5.89 -1.40 -13.75
CA HIS A 38 4.47 -1.13 -13.54
C HIS A 38 3.71 -2.43 -13.23
N GLU A 39 4.10 -3.15 -12.18
CA GLU A 39 3.40 -4.36 -11.77
C GLU A 39 2.27 -3.97 -10.80
N ASP A 40 1.05 -3.89 -11.35
CA ASP A 40 -0.20 -3.78 -10.60
C ASP A 40 -0.36 -4.89 -9.54
N ASP A 41 0.42 -5.97 -9.63
CA ASP A 41 0.46 -7.09 -8.67
C ASP A 41 0.89 -6.67 -7.25
N LEU A 42 1.57 -5.52 -7.09
CA LEU A 42 1.94 -4.99 -5.78
C LEU A 42 0.87 -4.11 -5.14
N ARG A 43 -0.22 -3.80 -5.85
CA ARG A 43 -1.33 -2.99 -5.33
C ARG A 43 -2.08 -3.76 -4.26
N ILE A 44 -2.14 -3.17 -3.06
CA ILE A 44 -2.83 -3.77 -1.91
C ILE A 44 -4.08 -2.99 -1.50
N ALA A 45 -4.21 -1.74 -1.93
CA ALA A 45 -5.38 -0.93 -1.66
C ALA A 45 -5.57 0.16 -2.72
N SER A 46 -6.79 0.65 -2.80
CA SER A 46 -7.19 1.81 -3.59
C SER A 46 -7.94 2.78 -2.67
N ILE A 47 -7.48 4.03 -2.60
CA ILE A 47 -8.08 5.05 -1.74
C ILE A 47 -8.75 6.09 -2.63
N PRO A 48 -10.07 6.31 -2.53
CA PRO A 48 -10.73 7.35 -3.31
C PRO A 48 -10.18 8.74 -2.95
N VAL A 49 -9.96 9.55 -3.97
CA VAL A 49 -9.49 10.93 -3.89
C VAL A 49 -10.69 11.88 -3.82
N GLU A 50 -10.63 12.84 -2.91
CA GLU A 50 -11.65 13.88 -2.83
C GLU A 50 -11.43 14.92 -3.93
N ARG A 51 -12.53 15.50 -4.45
CA ARG A 51 -12.48 16.52 -5.50
C ARG A 51 -11.68 17.78 -5.11
N SER A 52 -11.43 18.00 -3.83
CA SER A 52 -10.70 19.14 -3.27
C SER A 52 -9.18 19.00 -3.34
N TRP A 53 -8.65 17.83 -3.69
CA TRP A 53 -7.22 17.59 -3.69
C TRP A 53 -6.49 18.39 -4.76
N ALA A 54 -5.46 19.10 -4.34
CA ALA A 54 -4.78 20.10 -5.15
C ALA A 54 -3.27 19.88 -5.25
N ASP A 55 -2.65 19.12 -4.34
CA ASP A 55 -1.21 18.88 -4.36
C ASP A 55 -0.73 17.62 -3.60
N ILE A 56 0.60 17.47 -3.49
CA ILE A 56 1.27 16.35 -2.83
C ILE A 56 1.03 16.27 -1.33
N ARG A 57 0.64 17.38 -0.70
CA ARG A 57 0.38 17.43 0.74
C ARG A 57 -0.90 16.70 1.09
N ASP A 58 -1.94 16.82 0.24
CA ASP A 58 -3.18 16.04 0.38
C ASP A 58 -2.87 14.53 0.31
N LEU A 59 -1.97 14.14 -0.61
CA LEU A 59 -1.48 12.78 -0.75
C LEU A 59 -0.71 12.31 0.51
N ASP A 60 0.20 13.12 1.06
CA ASP A 60 0.93 12.79 2.32
C ASP A 60 -0.01 12.67 3.52
N GLU A 61 -0.94 13.61 3.70
CA GLU A 61 -1.91 13.57 4.78
C GLU A 61 -2.77 12.31 4.72
N ARG A 62 -3.25 11.95 3.52
CA ARG A 62 -4.04 10.74 3.33
C ARG A 62 -3.23 9.46 3.48
N ALA A 63 -2.00 9.44 2.99
CA ALA A 63 -1.08 8.32 3.16
C ALA A 63 -0.84 8.06 4.66
N ARG A 64 -0.57 9.10 5.44
CA ARG A 64 -0.44 9.01 6.91
C ARG A 64 -1.73 8.55 7.58
N ALA A 65 -2.87 9.06 7.16
CA ALA A 65 -4.17 8.63 7.68
C ALA A 65 -4.40 7.13 7.43
N TRP A 66 -4.12 6.66 6.21
CA TRP A 66 -4.24 5.25 5.85
C TRP A 66 -3.26 4.37 6.64
N LEU A 67 -2.00 4.80 6.81
CA LEU A 67 -1.01 4.08 7.61
C LEU A 67 -1.46 3.95 9.07
N ARG A 68 -2.03 5.01 9.65
CA ARG A 68 -2.58 4.97 11.02
C ARG A 68 -3.77 4.02 11.12
N ALA A 69 -4.72 4.11 10.19
CA ALA A 69 -5.91 3.26 10.18
C ALA A 69 -5.57 1.77 10.00
N THR A 70 -4.55 1.45 9.20
CA THR A 70 -4.14 0.07 8.92
C THR A 70 -3.07 -0.46 9.87
N ALA A 71 -2.50 0.37 10.75
CA ALA A 71 -1.49 -0.07 11.72
C ALA A 71 -1.94 -1.26 12.60
N PRO A 72 -3.17 -1.31 13.16
CA PRO A 72 -3.62 -2.43 13.98
C PRO A 72 -3.69 -3.75 13.19
N GLN A 73 -4.26 -3.71 11.99
CA GLN A 73 -4.35 -4.89 11.11
C GLN A 73 -2.97 -5.38 10.68
N ARG A 74 -2.05 -4.47 10.37
CA ARG A 74 -0.67 -4.82 10.01
C ARG A 74 0.12 -5.40 11.18
N ALA A 75 -0.05 -4.85 12.38
CA ALA A 75 0.52 -5.41 13.60
C ALA A 75 -0.03 -6.82 13.91
N ALA A 76 -1.33 -7.04 13.69
CA ALA A 76 -1.94 -8.36 13.81
C ALA A 76 -1.44 -9.36 12.75
N ALA A 77 -1.27 -8.92 11.50
CA ALA A 77 -0.70 -9.73 10.43
C ALA A 77 0.77 -10.09 10.67
N ALA A 78 1.59 -9.15 11.17
CA ALA A 78 2.98 -9.40 11.53
C ALA A 78 3.12 -10.42 12.67
N ARG A 79 2.22 -10.38 13.65
CA ARG A 79 2.15 -11.38 14.74
C ARG A 79 1.67 -12.76 14.28
N ARG A 80 1.06 -12.86 13.10
CA ARG A 80 0.64 -14.11 12.46
C ARG A 80 1.66 -14.64 11.45
N GLY A 81 2.90 -14.15 11.49
CA GLY A 81 4.02 -14.74 10.74
C GLY A 81 4.11 -16.26 10.94
N PRO A 82 4.59 -16.99 9.92
CA PRO A 82 4.19 -18.35 9.62
C PRO A 82 4.32 -19.23 10.84
N THR A 83 3.20 -19.79 11.29
CA THR A 83 3.19 -20.90 12.24
C THR A 83 4.28 -21.86 11.83
N SER A 84 5.30 -21.98 12.67
CA SER A 84 6.30 -23.02 12.61
C SER A 84 5.60 -24.30 12.19
N THR A 85 5.88 -24.77 10.97
CA THR A 85 5.51 -26.13 10.58
C THR A 85 6.11 -27.01 11.67
N PRO A 86 5.31 -27.73 12.49
CA PRO A 86 5.90 -28.76 13.31
C PRO A 86 6.48 -29.75 12.32
N SER A 87 7.81 -29.76 12.22
CA SER A 87 8.56 -30.72 11.41
C SER A 87 8.25 -32.09 12.02
N LEU A 88 7.20 -32.74 11.49
CA LEU A 88 6.84 -34.12 11.80
C LEU A 88 7.96 -34.98 11.25
N ARG A 89 8.95 -35.21 12.12
CA ARG A 89 10.01 -36.18 11.95
C ARG A 89 9.35 -37.52 11.63
N PRO A 90 9.69 -38.21 10.52
CA PRO A 90 9.15 -39.52 10.24
C PRO A 90 9.73 -40.50 11.27
N SER A 91 8.90 -40.95 12.21
CA SER A 91 9.19 -42.11 13.03
C SER A 91 9.12 -43.34 12.12
N GLY A 92 10.29 -43.83 11.69
CA GLY A 92 10.39 -45.12 11.02
C GLY A 92 10.03 -46.27 11.97
N PRO A 93 9.52 -47.39 11.45
CA PRO A 93 9.20 -48.55 12.27
C PRO A 93 10.48 -49.30 12.67
N SER A 94 10.51 -49.83 13.90
CA SER A 94 11.46 -50.85 14.35
C SER A 94 10.68 -51.99 14.98
#